data_AF-A0AAU4N9V8-F1
#
_entry.id   AF-A0AAU4N9V8-F1
#
_cell.length_a   1.000
_cell.length_b   1.000
_cell.length_c   1.000
_cell.angle_alpha   90.00
_cell.angle_beta   90.00
_cell.angle_gamma   90.00
#
_symmetry.space_group_name_H-M   'P 1'
#
loop_
_entity.id
_entity.type
_entity.pdbx_description
1 polymer ?
#
loop_
_entity_poly.entity_id
_entity_poly.type
_entity_poly.pdbx_seq_one_letter_code
_entity_poly.pdbx_strand_id
1 'polypeptide(L)'
;MSPFLRPADDGHRLAAGDGAPAVIVFVLIAAALLVLLVGVVWRVGARRGRARPPRPEEQPRRPAQRSHVEARREPEDFGADGERLTPHELGGYGNQGSRPAPGGRRRDADESGGSFGSGGLGG
;
A
#
# COMPACT_ATOMS: atom_id res chain seq x y z
N MET A 1 -13.80 -63.74 56.88
CA MET A 1 -12.52 -63.90 56.18
C MET A 1 -12.54 -62.91 55.04
N SER A 2 -12.15 -61.66 55.33
CA SER A 2 -12.43 -60.50 54.49
C SER A 2 -11.33 -60.27 53.45
N PRO A 3 -11.69 -59.94 52.19
CA PRO A 3 -10.73 -59.70 51.11
C PRO A 3 -10.32 -58.21 51.03
N PHE A 4 -9.30 -57.95 50.21
CA PHE A 4 -8.83 -56.64 49.72
C PHE A 4 -8.05 -55.73 50.68
N LEU A 5 -6.78 -55.50 50.32
CA LEU A 5 -6.21 -54.16 50.20
C LEU A 5 -5.14 -54.18 49.10
N ARG A 6 -5.57 -53.76 47.91
CA ARG A 6 -4.71 -53.33 46.80
C ARG A 6 -4.05 -52.01 47.25
N PRO A 7 -2.72 -51.88 47.29
CA PRO A 7 -2.11 -50.58 47.53
C PRO A 7 -2.50 -49.65 46.38
N ALA A 8 -2.96 -48.47 46.78
CA ALA A 8 -3.49 -47.43 45.94
C ALA A 8 -2.44 -46.96 44.92
N ASP A 9 -2.92 -46.78 43.70
CA ASP A 9 -2.51 -45.79 42.71
C ASP A 9 -1.21 -45.04 43.07
N ASP A 10 -0.14 -45.37 42.37
CA ASP A 10 1.08 -44.56 42.26
C ASP A 10 0.74 -43.30 41.44
N GLY A 11 -0.15 -42.49 42.03
CA GLY A 11 -0.63 -41.24 41.47
C GLY A 11 0.56 -40.37 41.14
N HIS A 12 0.63 -40.02 39.86
CA HIS A 12 1.36 -38.90 39.29
C HIS A 12 2.09 -38.06 40.33
N ARG A 13 3.34 -38.45 40.63
CA ARG A 13 4.33 -37.52 41.19
C ARG A 13 4.58 -36.49 40.10
N LEU A 14 3.73 -35.48 40.09
CA LEU A 14 3.99 -34.23 39.42
C LEU A 14 5.37 -33.78 39.89
N ALA A 15 6.26 -33.57 38.93
CA ALA A 15 7.55 -32.93 39.11
C ALA A 15 7.29 -31.52 39.67
N ALA A 16 7.05 -31.45 40.97
CA ALA A 16 6.84 -30.22 41.71
C ALA A 16 8.23 -29.63 41.99
N GLY A 17 8.61 -28.63 41.19
CA GLY A 17 9.63 -27.67 41.60
C GLY A 17 10.73 -27.35 40.60
N ASP A 18 11.05 -28.22 39.64
CA ASP A 18 12.27 -28.06 38.83
C ASP A 18 12.08 -27.18 37.57
N GLY A 19 10.84 -26.97 37.14
CA GLY A 19 10.52 -26.19 35.93
C GLY A 19 10.36 -24.68 36.15
N ALA A 20 10.12 -24.23 37.39
CA ALA A 20 9.90 -22.81 37.69
C ALA A 20 11.07 -21.90 37.26
N PRO A 21 12.35 -22.21 37.56
CA PRO A 21 13.46 -21.40 37.08
C PRO A 21 13.61 -21.45 35.55
N ALA A 22 13.35 -22.61 34.92
CA ALA A 22 13.42 -22.75 33.47
C ALA A 22 12.37 -21.88 32.75
N VAL A 23 11.15 -21.81 33.27
CA VAL A 23 10.08 -20.95 32.74
C VAL A 23 10.45 -19.47 32.88
N ILE A 24 10.99 -19.05 34.02
CA ILE A 24 11.43 -17.67 34.22
C ILE A 24 12.53 -17.30 33.22
N VAL A 25 13.56 -18.14 33.08
CA VAL A 25 14.65 -17.92 32.12
C VAL A 25 14.11 -17.86 30.68
N PHE A 26 13.20 -18.75 30.31
CA PHE A 26 12.57 -18.74 28.99
C PHE A 26 11.81 -17.43 28.72
N VAL A 27 11.00 -16.96 29.68
CA VAL A 27 10.25 -15.71 29.55
C VAL A 27 11.20 -14.51 29.39
N LEU A 28 12.30 -14.48 30.15
CA LEU A 28 13.31 -13.42 30.03
C LEU A 28 13.97 -13.42 28.65
N ILE A 29 14.35 -14.59 28.12
CA ILE A 29 14.93 -14.71 26.79
C ILE A 29 13.92 -14.27 25.73
N ALA A 30 12.67 -14.74 25.82
CA ALA A 30 11.62 -14.36 24.88
C ALA A 30 11.36 -12.84 24.88
N ALA A 31 11.31 -12.23 26.07
CA ALA A 31 11.15 -10.78 26.22
C ALA A 31 12.36 -10.01 25.63
N ALA A 32 13.58 -10.47 25.89
CA ALA A 32 14.79 -9.85 25.35
C ALA A 32 14.81 -9.89 23.81
N LEU A 33 14.45 -11.03 23.22
CA LEU A 33 14.33 -11.19 21.77
C LEU A 33 13.24 -10.29 21.19
N LEU A 34 12.10 -10.16 21.86
CA LEU A 34 11.01 -9.27 21.43
C LEU A 34 11.45 -7.80 21.42
N VAL A 35 12.10 -7.35 22.50
CA VAL A 35 12.63 -5.98 22.59
C VAL A 35 13.68 -5.73 21.52
N LEU A 36 14.58 -6.69 21.29
CA LEU A 36 15.59 -6.60 20.23
C LEU A 36 14.93 -6.49 18.85
N LEU A 37 13.93 -7.33 18.56
CA LEU A 37 13.21 -7.33 17.29
C LEU A 37 12.50 -5.99 17.04
N VAL A 38 11.74 -5.51 18.02
CA VAL A 38 11.04 -4.21 17.94
C VAL A 38 12.05 -3.07 17.74
N GLY A 39 13.16 -3.08 18.50
CA GLY A 39 14.20 -2.07 18.38
C GLY A 39 14.85 -2.03 16.99
N VAL A 40 15.13 -3.20 16.40
CA VAL A 40 15.69 -3.30 15.03
C VAL A 40 14.68 -2.80 14.00
N VAL A 41 13.43 -3.27 14.05
CA VAL A 41 12.38 -2.87 13.11
C VAL A 41 12.13 -1.37 13.18
N TRP A 42 12.06 -0.80 14.38
CA TRP A 42 11.88 0.63 14.57
C TRP A 42 13.08 1.44 14.04
N ARG A 43 14.32 1.01 14.32
CA ARG A 43 15.53 1.67 13.81
C ARG A 43 15.62 1.62 12.29
N VAL A 44 15.28 0.49 11.68
CA VAL A 44 15.26 0.34 10.21
C VAL A 44 14.12 1.15 9.61
N GLY A 45 12.93 1.11 10.21
CA GLY A 45 11.77 1.89 9.78
C GLY A 45 11.99 3.39 9.86
N ALA A 46 12.60 3.88 10.94
CA ALA A 46 12.96 5.28 11.11
C ALA A 46 13.99 5.75 10.07
N ARG A 47 14.95 4.89 9.71
CA ARG A 47 15.90 5.18 8.62
C ARG A 47 15.29 5.12 7.23
N ARG A 48 14.20 4.37 7.07
CA ARG A 48 13.34 4.39 5.87
C ARG A 48 12.33 5.54 5.89
N GLY A 49 12.48 6.47 6.83
CA GLY A 49 11.85 7.78 6.83
C GLY A 49 12.10 8.46 5.49
N ARG A 50 11.08 8.33 4.65
CA ARG A 50 10.91 8.95 3.34
C ARG A 50 11.35 10.41 3.43
N ALA A 51 11.98 10.91 2.36
CA ALA A 51 12.34 12.32 2.21
C ALA A 51 11.26 13.19 2.87
N ARG A 52 11.70 14.11 3.75
CA ARG A 52 10.81 15.01 4.48
C ARG A 52 9.75 15.52 3.49
N PRO A 53 8.45 15.50 3.84
CA PRO A 53 7.42 16.05 2.97
C PRO A 53 7.89 17.43 2.50
N PRO A 54 7.90 17.70 1.18
CA PRO A 54 8.53 18.89 0.65
C PRO A 54 7.91 20.09 1.34
N ARG A 55 8.76 20.98 1.85
CA ARG A 55 8.28 22.22 2.46
C ARG A 55 7.52 23.03 1.39
N PRO A 56 6.57 23.90 1.79
CA PRO A 56 5.93 24.82 0.86
C PRO A 56 6.97 25.61 0.03
N GLU A 57 8.11 25.95 0.64
CA GLU A 57 9.22 26.63 -0.05
C GLU A 57 9.95 25.76 -1.08
N GLU A 58 9.94 24.44 -0.89
CA GLU A 58 10.54 23.43 -1.77
C GLU A 58 9.57 23.01 -2.90
N GLN A 59 8.32 23.50 -2.88
CA GLN A 59 7.38 23.23 -3.96
C GLN A 59 7.85 23.89 -5.26
N PRO A 60 7.73 23.19 -6.41
CA PRO A 60 7.97 23.78 -7.71
C PRO A 60 7.17 25.07 -7.87
N ARG A 61 7.85 26.18 -8.14
CA ARG A 61 7.16 27.44 -8.43
C ARG A 61 6.39 27.30 -9.73
N ARG A 62 5.17 27.84 -9.76
CA ARG A 62 4.42 27.92 -11.02
C ARG A 62 5.29 28.67 -12.05
N PRO A 63 5.46 28.11 -13.26
CA PRO A 63 6.17 28.80 -14.32
C PRO A 63 5.46 30.12 -14.64
N ALA A 64 6.23 31.14 -15.02
CA ALA A 64 5.72 32.48 -15.32
C ALA A 64 4.66 32.49 -16.42
N GLN A 65 4.69 31.49 -17.31
CA GLN A 65 3.72 31.26 -18.35
C GLN A 65 3.35 29.78 -18.40
N ARG A 66 2.08 29.52 -18.71
CA ARG A 66 1.58 28.19 -19.04
C ARG A 66 2.23 27.72 -20.34
N SER A 67 3.23 26.83 -20.25
CA SER A 67 3.75 26.13 -21.41
C SER A 67 2.72 25.09 -21.84
N HIS A 68 1.84 25.44 -22.78
CA HIS A 68 0.99 24.45 -23.43
C HIS A 68 1.85 23.68 -24.43
N VAL A 69 2.23 22.45 -24.07
CA VAL A 69 2.86 21.52 -25.01
C VAL A 69 1.74 20.68 -25.61
N GLU A 70 1.31 21.04 -26.82
CA GLU A 70 0.39 20.21 -27.61
C GLU A 70 1.14 18.97 -28.13
N ALA A 71 1.20 17.92 -27.30
CA ALA A 71 1.64 16.61 -27.75
C ALA A 71 0.45 15.89 -28.39
N ARG A 72 0.36 15.90 -29.72
CA ARG A 72 -0.68 15.16 -30.45
C ARG A 72 -0.42 13.67 -30.32
N ARG A 73 -1.24 13.02 -29.51
CA ARG A 73 -1.26 11.58 -29.27
C ARG A 73 -2.37 10.97 -30.11
N GLU A 74 -2.13 9.77 -30.65
CA GLU A 74 -3.18 9.00 -31.28
C GLU A 74 -4.29 8.75 -30.24
N PRO A 75 -5.57 8.98 -30.59
CA PRO A 75 -6.69 8.62 -29.73
C PRO A 75 -6.64 7.12 -29.41
N GLU A 76 -6.94 6.78 -28.16
CA GLU A 76 -7.17 5.38 -27.79
C GLU A 76 -8.43 4.88 -28.50
N ASP A 77 -8.35 3.68 -29.09
CA ASP A 77 -9.48 3.05 -29.75
C ASP A 77 -10.37 2.38 -28.69
N PHE A 78 -11.58 2.92 -28.51
CA PHE A 78 -12.57 2.42 -27.56
C PHE A 78 -13.63 1.53 -28.23
N GLY A 79 -13.41 1.12 -29.49
CA GLY A 79 -14.38 0.36 -30.28
C GLY A 79 -15.38 1.26 -31.01
N ALA A 80 -16.27 0.62 -31.79
CA ALA A 80 -17.32 1.34 -32.51
C ALA A 80 -18.44 1.79 -31.56
N ASP A 81 -19.14 2.87 -31.94
CA ASP A 81 -20.24 3.45 -31.16
C ASP A 81 -21.28 2.38 -30.77
N GLY A 82 -21.36 2.08 -29.46
CA GLY A 82 -22.32 1.14 -28.89
C GLY A 82 -21.72 -0.16 -28.34
N GLU A 83 -20.46 -0.46 -28.64
CA GLU A 83 -19.75 -1.60 -28.03
C GLU A 83 -19.11 -1.15 -26.70
N ARG A 84 -19.50 -1.78 -25.58
CA ARG A 84 -18.84 -1.55 -24.29
C ARG A 84 -17.66 -2.51 -24.17
N LEU A 85 -16.44 -2.00 -24.42
CA LEU A 85 -15.22 -2.75 -24.12
C LEU A 85 -14.94 -2.74 -22.62
N THR A 86 -14.64 -3.90 -22.06
CA THR A 86 -14.10 -4.03 -20.71
C THR A 86 -12.61 -3.67 -20.68
N PRO A 87 -12.02 -3.35 -19.52
CA PRO A 87 -10.61 -2.94 -19.41
C PRO A 87 -9.59 -3.89 -20.05
N HIS A 88 -9.91 -5.18 -20.14
CA HIS A 88 -9.05 -6.20 -20.76
C HIS A 88 -9.21 -6.31 -22.28
N GLU A 89 -10.32 -5.78 -22.82
CA GLU A 89 -10.64 -5.75 -24.24
C GLU A 89 -10.11 -4.47 -24.91
N LEU A 90 -9.71 -3.48 -24.11
CA LEU A 90 -9.01 -2.28 -24.58
C LEU A 90 -7.61 -2.62 -25.09
N GLY A 91 -7.31 -2.15 -26.30
CA GLY A 91 -6.00 -2.30 -26.92
C GLY A 91 -4.88 -1.82 -26.00
N GLY A 92 -3.95 -2.71 -25.69
CA GLY A 92 -2.79 -2.37 -24.86
C GLY A 92 -3.00 -2.40 -23.35
N TYR A 93 -4.08 -3.01 -22.85
CA TYR A 93 -4.30 -3.32 -21.42
C TYR A 93 -4.19 -2.09 -20.49
N GLY A 94 -4.46 -0.89 -21.00
CA GLY A 94 -4.30 0.37 -20.29
C GLY A 94 -2.84 0.78 -19.98
N ASN A 95 -1.85 0.00 -20.44
CA ASN A 95 -0.42 0.22 -20.17
C ASN A 95 0.38 0.60 -21.42
N GLN A 96 -0.18 0.46 -22.61
CA GLN A 96 0.47 0.95 -23.82
C GLN A 96 0.25 2.46 -23.92
N GLY A 97 1.31 3.23 -23.70
CA GLY A 97 1.29 4.66 -23.90
C GLY A 97 0.91 5.02 -25.34
N SER A 98 0.18 6.12 -25.48
CA SER A 98 -0.20 6.69 -26.77
C SER A 98 1.00 6.98 -27.68
N ARG A 99 0.90 6.64 -28.97
CA ARG A 99 1.93 6.96 -29.98
C ARG A 99 1.76 8.39 -30.49
N PRO A 100 2.84 9.07 -30.93
CA PRO A 100 2.73 10.37 -31.61
C PRO A 100 1.97 10.23 -32.93
N ALA A 101 0.92 11.03 -33.13
CA ALA A 101 0.11 10.93 -34.35
C ALA A 101 0.82 11.57 -35.57
N PRO A 102 0.92 10.89 -36.73
CA PRO A 102 1.51 11.48 -37.94
C PRO A 102 0.60 12.55 -38.55
N GLY A 103 1.20 13.61 -39.10
CA GLY A 103 0.53 14.57 -40.00
C GLY A 103 -0.35 15.61 -39.30
N GLY A 104 0.13 16.86 -39.30
CA GLY A 104 -0.65 18.00 -38.81
C GLY A 104 -1.72 18.46 -39.79
N ARG A 105 -2.94 18.69 -39.27
CA ARG A 105 -3.85 19.81 -39.59
C ARG A 105 -5.04 19.76 -38.63
N ARG A 106 -5.43 20.93 -38.16
CA ARG A 106 -6.58 21.18 -37.28
C ARG A 106 -7.87 20.75 -37.98
N ARG A 107 -8.73 20.03 -37.26
CA ARG A 107 -10.17 20.16 -37.45
C ARG A 107 -10.61 20.97 -36.25
N ASP A 108 -10.64 22.30 -36.43
CA ASP A 108 -11.18 23.20 -35.44
C ASP A 108 -12.66 22.81 -35.25
N ALA A 109 -12.94 22.12 -34.15
CA ALA A 109 -14.29 21.97 -33.63
C ALA A 109 -14.41 23.02 -32.55
N ASP A 110 -15.28 23.99 -32.80
CA ASP A 110 -15.77 24.99 -31.84
C ASP A 110 -16.52 24.27 -30.71
N GLU A 111 -15.81 23.62 -29.82
CA GLU A 111 -16.38 23.03 -28.61
C GLU A 111 -15.89 23.84 -27.42
N SER A 112 -16.82 24.66 -26.91
CA SER A 112 -16.67 25.44 -25.70
C SER A 112 -16.15 24.54 -24.57
N GLY A 113 -14.90 24.78 -24.17
CA GLY A 113 -14.29 24.09 -23.04
C GLY A 113 -15.16 24.25 -21.80
N GLY A 114 -15.63 23.12 -21.27
CA GLY A 114 -16.44 23.04 -20.07
C GLY A 114 -15.78 23.77 -18.89
N SER A 115 -16.55 24.59 -18.21
CA SER A 115 -16.13 25.30 -17.01
C SER A 115 -15.90 24.29 -15.87
N PHE A 116 -14.64 24.04 -15.52
CA PHE A 116 -14.34 23.28 -14.32
C PHE A 116 -14.66 24.11 -13.07
N GLY A 117 -15.70 23.67 -12.35
CA GLY A 117 -15.86 23.79 -10.89
C GLY A 117 -15.71 25.19 -10.28
N SER A 118 -16.72 26.04 -10.44
CA SER A 118 -16.96 27.15 -9.52
C SER A 118 -17.42 26.58 -8.16
N GLY A 119 -16.45 26.28 -7.28
CA GLY A 119 -16.72 25.97 -5.88
C GLY A 119 -17.32 27.19 -5.18
N GLY A 120 -18.65 27.24 -5.11
CA GLY A 120 -19.39 28.27 -4.39
C GLY A 120 -19.15 28.17 -2.88
N LEU A 121 -18.84 29.33 -2.29
CA LEU A 121 -18.92 29.57 -0.85
C LEU A 121 -20.38 29.40 -0.40
N GLY A 122 -20.60 28.64 0.67
CA GLY A 122 -21.92 28.52 1.29
C GLY A 122 -21.77 28.48 2.81
N GLY A 123 -22.30 29.52 3.46
CA GLY A 123 -22.83 29.53 4.83
C GLY A 123 -21.83 29.37 5.97
#